data_AF-A0A523RHV2-F1
#
_entry.id   AF-A0A523RHV2-F1
#
_cell.length_a   1.000
_cell.length_b   1.000
_cell.length_c   1.000
_cell.angle_alpha   90.00
_cell.angle_beta   90.00
_cell.angle_gamma   90.00
#
_symmetry.space_group_name_H-M   'P 1'
#
loop_
_entity.id
_entity.type
_entity.pdbx_description
1 polymer ?
#
loop_
_entity_poly.entity_id
_entity_poly.type
_entity_poly.pdbx_seq_one_letter_code
_entity_poly.pdbx_strand_id
1 'polypeptide(L)'
;MKILLIHSDGVEVIKNKVATSNPQDFPEDVIKMEGLILVAYVSVEDQDTYDTDLISKQGAQVIEDAITQITNFPEIIRRKNEEIREYNKKIESNQIKGKPRKLLELIKERGTYRVDQVLVYPWAHLSKFL
;
A
#
# COMPACT_ATOMS: atom_id res chain seq x y z
N MET A 1 8.76 13.93 -5.67
CA MET A 1 8.31 13.27 -4.43
C MET A 1 8.49 11.78 -4.55
N LYS A 2 9.02 11.13 -3.51
CA LYS A 2 9.11 9.66 -3.42
C LYS A 2 8.29 9.15 -2.26
N ILE A 3 7.53 8.08 -2.51
CA ILE A 3 6.66 7.44 -1.51
C ILE A 3 6.99 5.96 -1.45
N LEU A 4 7.21 5.45 -0.24
CA LEU A 4 7.26 4.01 0.06
C LEU A 4 6.05 3.66 0.92
N LEU A 5 5.26 2.70 0.45
CA LEU A 5 4.05 2.23 1.12
C LEU A 5 4.29 0.86 1.74
N ILE A 6 4.04 0.73 3.05
CA ILE A 6 4.15 -0.54 3.78
C ILE A 6 2.86 -0.82 4.52
N HIS A 7 2.22 -1.94 4.18
CA HIS A 7 1.04 -2.43 4.89
C HIS A 7 1.45 -3.27 6.09
N SER A 8 1.14 -2.79 7.30
CA SER A 8 1.66 -3.31 8.57
C SER A 8 0.54 -3.65 9.54
N ASP A 9 0.78 -4.60 10.45
CA ASP A 9 -0.09 -4.89 11.59
C ASP A 9 0.45 -4.14 12.81
N GLY A 10 -0.19 -3.00 13.10
CA GLY A 10 0.26 -2.03 14.10
C GLY A 10 1.50 -1.24 13.70
N VAL A 11 1.67 -0.07 14.31
CA VAL A 11 2.85 0.81 14.16
C VAL A 11 3.16 1.48 15.49
N GLU A 12 4.45 1.60 15.79
CA GLU A 12 4.97 2.41 16.90
C GLU A 12 6.11 3.30 16.40
N VAL A 13 6.04 4.59 16.71
CA VAL A 13 7.07 5.58 16.41
C VAL A 13 7.45 6.25 17.72
N ILE A 14 8.75 6.32 17.99
CA ILE A 14 9.31 6.98 19.17
C ILE A 14 10.16 8.16 18.71
N LYS A 15 9.81 9.35 19.18
CA LYS A 15 10.57 10.58 18.98
C LYS A 15 11.88 10.47 19.74
N ASN A 16 12.98 10.66 19.02
CA ASN A 16 14.32 10.57 19.56
C ASN A 16 14.96 11.97 19.57
N LYS A 17 16.10 12.12 18.90
CA LYS A 17 16.83 13.38 18.80
C LYS A 17 16.23 14.26 17.72
N VAL A 18 16.36 15.56 17.93
CA VAL A 18 16.03 16.57 16.92
C VAL A 18 16.93 16.40 15.70
N ALA A 19 16.32 16.35 14.51
CA ALA A 19 17.03 16.10 13.25
C ALA A 19 17.40 17.39 12.48
N THR A 20 16.71 18.51 12.73
CA THR A 20 16.90 19.78 12.00
C THR A 20 17.09 20.95 12.98
N SER A 21 17.62 22.08 12.50
CA SER A 21 17.81 23.28 13.34
C SER A 21 16.49 23.90 13.81
N ASN A 22 15.44 23.80 12.99
CA ASN A 22 14.09 24.30 13.27
C ASN A 22 13.08 23.16 13.01
N PRO A 23 12.94 22.18 13.91
CA PRO A 23 11.95 21.12 13.75
C PRO A 23 10.53 21.66 13.91
N GLN A 24 9.55 21.01 13.29
CA GLN A 24 8.15 21.26 13.62
C GLN A 24 7.89 20.81 15.06
N ASP A 25 7.20 21.65 15.83
CA ASP A 25 6.75 21.26 17.15
C ASP A 25 5.70 20.14 17.05
N PHE A 26 5.96 19.05 17.75
CA PHE A 26 5.08 17.89 17.84
C PHE A 26 4.95 17.47 19.30
N PRO A 27 3.74 17.49 19.88
CA PRO A 27 3.55 17.38 21.32
C PRO A 27 3.73 15.95 21.85
N GLU A 28 3.50 14.93 21.03
CA GLU A 28 3.67 13.54 21.44
C GLU A 28 5.09 13.02 21.19
N ASP A 29 5.65 12.32 22.19
CA ASP A 29 6.92 11.61 22.03
C ASP A 29 6.73 10.20 21.46
N VAL A 30 5.51 9.66 21.50
CA VAL A 30 5.19 8.31 21.02
C VAL A 30 3.90 8.35 20.22
N ILE A 31 3.93 7.79 19.01
CA ILE A 31 2.74 7.50 18.21
C ILE A 31 2.58 5.98 18.19
N LYS A 32 1.43 5.48 18.64
CA LYS A 32 1.08 4.06 18.58
C LYS A 32 -0.27 3.89 17.89
N MET A 33 -0.30 3.06 16.87
CA MET A 33 -1.50 2.74 16.10
C MET A 33 -1.70 1.22 16.07
N GLU A 34 -2.93 0.76 16.25
CA GLU A 34 -3.31 -0.65 16.26
C GLU A 34 -4.20 -0.97 15.06
N GLY A 35 -4.14 -2.21 14.57
CA GLY A 35 -4.86 -2.65 13.38
C GLY A 35 -4.02 -2.61 12.11
N LEU A 36 -4.67 -2.71 10.95
CA LEU A 36 -3.98 -2.80 9.66
C LEU A 36 -3.68 -1.40 9.11
N ILE A 37 -2.42 -0.99 9.26
CA ILE A 37 -1.95 0.37 8.97
C ILE A 37 -1.20 0.41 7.64
N LEU A 38 -1.58 1.31 6.75
CA LEU A 38 -0.76 1.66 5.60
C LEU A 38 0.18 2.81 5.97
N VAL A 39 1.46 2.52 6.13
CA VAL A 39 2.48 3.53 6.40
C VAL A 39 2.99 4.08 5.07
N ALA A 40 2.81 5.38 4.87
CA ALA A 40 3.33 6.13 3.73
C ALA A 40 4.57 6.92 4.16
N TYR A 41 5.75 6.37 3.89
CA TYR A 41 7.02 7.06 4.06
C TYR A 41 7.21 8.03 2.90
N VAL A 42 7.31 9.33 3.17
CA VAL A 42 7.35 10.39 2.15
C VAL A 42 8.66 11.17 2.21
N SER A 43 9.37 11.22 1.08
CA SER A 43 10.41 12.23 0.80
C SER A 43 9.83 13.26 -0.17
N VAL A 44 9.74 14.52 0.28
CA VAL A 44 9.53 15.67 -0.62
C VAL A 44 10.87 16.01 -1.26
N GLU A 45 10.88 16.35 -2.54
CA GLU A 45 12.06 16.71 -3.33
C GLU A 45 12.00 18.18 -3.75
N ASP A 46 13.16 18.79 -4.07
CA ASP A 46 13.28 20.19 -4.49
C ASP A 46 12.26 20.58 -5.57
N GLN A 47 12.11 19.72 -6.58
CA GLN A 47 11.19 19.92 -7.71
C GLN A 47 9.70 19.93 -7.32
N ASP A 48 9.34 19.39 -6.16
CA ASP A 48 7.94 19.35 -5.71
C ASP A 48 7.47 20.72 -5.22
N THR A 49 8.40 21.63 -4.92
CA THR A 49 8.10 22.97 -4.40
C THR A 49 7.51 23.90 -5.47
N TYR A 50 7.59 23.53 -6.75
CA TYR A 50 7.04 24.34 -7.85
C TYR A 50 5.51 24.41 -7.85
N ASP A 51 4.82 23.32 -7.47
CA ASP A 51 3.35 23.28 -7.35
C ASP A 51 2.93 22.30 -6.26
N THR A 52 2.94 22.78 -5.02
CA THR A 52 2.65 21.97 -3.83
C THR A 52 1.22 21.40 -3.82
N ASP A 53 0.27 22.11 -4.42
CA ASP A 53 -1.13 21.69 -4.45
C ASP A 53 -1.34 20.54 -5.43
N LEU A 54 -0.72 20.60 -6.60
CA LEU A 54 -0.75 19.49 -7.56
C LEU A 54 -0.04 18.25 -6.99
N ILE A 55 1.16 18.44 -6.45
CA ILE A 55 1.98 17.32 -5.97
C ILE A 55 1.35 16.65 -4.75
N SER A 56 0.78 17.41 -3.81
CA SER A 56 0.07 16.83 -2.66
C SER A 56 -1.15 16.01 -3.09
N LYS A 57 -1.93 16.47 -4.08
CA LYS A 57 -3.05 15.69 -4.66
C LYS A 57 -2.57 14.41 -5.32
N GLN A 58 -1.47 14.46 -6.08
CA GLN A 58 -0.89 13.27 -6.69
C GLN A 58 -0.40 12.28 -5.62
N GLY A 59 0.23 12.75 -4.55
CA GLY A 59 0.65 11.93 -3.42
C GLY A 59 -0.52 11.24 -2.72
N ALA A 60 -1.60 11.98 -2.46
CA ALA A 60 -2.82 11.42 -1.90
C ALA A 60 -3.43 10.34 -2.82
N GLN A 61 -3.49 10.59 -4.13
CA GLN A 61 -4.00 9.61 -5.09
C GLN A 61 -3.20 8.30 -5.07
N VAL A 62 -1.88 8.37 -4.97
CA VAL A 62 -1.02 7.16 -4.88
C VAL A 62 -1.36 6.33 -3.64
N ILE A 63 -1.67 6.98 -2.52
CA ILE A 63 -2.07 6.29 -1.28
C ILE A 63 -3.46 5.66 -1.45
N GLU A 64 -4.43 6.39 -2.01
CA GLU A 64 -5.79 5.89 -2.28
C GLU A 64 -5.82 4.71 -3.25
N ASP A 65 -5.02 4.79 -4.31
CA ASP A 65 -4.87 3.71 -5.29
C ASP A 65 -4.30 2.45 -4.63
N ALA A 66 -3.32 2.60 -3.73
CA ALA A 66 -2.76 1.48 -2.99
C ALA A 66 -3.76 0.83 -2.03
N ILE A 67 -4.56 1.64 -1.32
CA ILE A 67 -5.66 1.13 -0.46
C ILE A 67 -6.65 0.31 -1.31
N THR A 68 -7.02 0.84 -2.48
CA THR A 68 -7.93 0.17 -3.41
C THR A 68 -7.33 -1.14 -3.93
N GLN A 69 -6.04 -1.15 -4.30
CA GLN A 69 -5.35 -2.35 -4.76
C GLN A 69 -5.28 -3.44 -3.67
N ILE A 70 -4.93 -3.07 -2.44
CA ILE A 70 -4.87 -3.99 -1.30
C ILE A 70 -6.26 -4.59 -1.05
N THR A 71 -7.27 -3.73 -0.94
CA THR A 71 -8.64 -4.14 -0.56
C THR A 71 -9.31 -4.99 -1.63
N ASN A 72 -9.03 -4.72 -2.92
CA ASN A 72 -9.60 -5.47 -4.03
C ASN A 72 -8.81 -6.74 -4.38
N PHE A 73 -7.62 -6.96 -3.80
CA PHE A 73 -6.79 -8.11 -4.13
C PHE A 73 -7.52 -9.46 -3.96
N PRO A 74 -8.26 -9.73 -2.86
CA PRO A 74 -9.02 -10.97 -2.71
C PRO A 74 -10.06 -11.18 -3.82
N GLU A 75 -10.71 -10.10 -4.25
CA GLU A 75 -11.73 -10.15 -5.28
C GLU A 75 -11.13 -10.41 -6.67
N ILE A 76 -9.96 -9.82 -6.96
CA ILE A 76 -9.20 -10.09 -8.18
C ILE A 76 -8.82 -11.58 -8.25
N ILE A 77 -8.39 -12.17 -7.14
CA ILE A 77 -8.06 -13.59 -7.08
C ILE A 77 -9.31 -14.46 -7.22
N ARG A 78 -10.44 -14.07 -6.61
CA ARG A 78 -11.72 -14.76 -6.79
C ARG A 78 -12.15 -14.81 -8.26
N ARG A 79 -12.16 -13.66 -8.95
CA ARG A 79 -12.54 -13.58 -10.37
C ARG A 79 -11.62 -14.42 -11.26
N LYS A 80 -10.31 -14.34 -11.05
CA LYS A 80 -9.34 -15.18 -11.78
C LYS A 80 -9.59 -16.68 -11.54
N ASN A 81 -9.96 -17.06 -10.33
CA ASN A 81 -10.30 -18.45 -10.02
C ASN A 81 -11.61 -18.89 -10.68
N GLU A 82 -12.60 -18.02 -10.81
CA GLU A 82 -13.83 -18.29 -11.57
C GLU A 82 -13.49 -18.55 -13.06
N GLU A 83 -12.66 -17.70 -13.67
CA GLU A 83 -12.16 -17.89 -15.04
C GLU A 83 -11.40 -19.22 -15.22
N ILE A 84 -10.55 -19.57 -14.24
CA ILE A 84 -9.81 -20.85 -14.26
C ILE A 84 -10.77 -22.03 -14.16
N ARG A 85 -11.80 -21.96 -13.31
CA ARG A 85 -12.81 -23.03 -13.17
C ARG A 85 -13.59 -23.22 -14.48
N GLU A 86 -14.02 -22.15 -15.12
CA GLU A 86 -14.70 -22.24 -16.41
C GLU A 86 -13.82 -22.85 -17.49
N TYR A 87 -12.55 -22.43 -17.54
CA TYR A 87 -11.57 -22.99 -18.47
C TYR A 87 -11.35 -24.49 -18.23
N ASN A 88 -11.15 -24.89 -16.98
CA ASN A 88 -10.95 -26.29 -16.62
C ASN A 88 -12.17 -27.16 -16.94
N LYS A 89 -13.38 -26.66 -16.68
CA LYS A 89 -14.63 -27.35 -17.03
C LYS A 89 -14.76 -27.58 -18.54
N LYS A 90 -14.32 -26.63 -19.37
CA LYS A 90 -14.28 -26.80 -20.84
C LYS A 90 -13.26 -27.85 -21.29
N ILE A 91 -12.14 -28.01 -20.57
CA ILE A 91 -11.16 -29.07 -20.83
C ILE A 91 -11.74 -30.44 -20.45
N GLU A 92 -12.29 -30.56 -19.24
CA GLU A 92 -12.88 -31.81 -18.74
C GLU A 92 -14.03 -32.30 -19.60
N SER A 93 -14.83 -31.38 -20.14
CA SER A 93 -15.92 -31.69 -21.08
C SER A 93 -15.45 -31.92 -22.53
N ASN A 94 -14.14 -31.98 -22.80
CA ASN A 94 -13.53 -32.11 -24.12
C ASN A 94 -13.94 -31.04 -25.15
N GLN A 95 -14.49 -29.90 -24.72
CA GLN A 95 -14.86 -28.79 -25.60
C GLN A 95 -13.63 -28.05 -26.12
N ILE A 96 -12.56 -28.00 -25.33
CA ILE A 96 -11.27 -27.40 -25.71
C ILE A 96 -10.13 -28.35 -25.37
N LYS A 97 -9.07 -28.37 -26.21
CA LYS A 97 -7.85 -29.12 -25.93
C LYS A 97 -6.91 -28.30 -25.05
N GLY A 98 -6.39 -28.88 -23.97
CA GLY A 98 -5.44 -28.21 -23.09
C GLY A 98 -5.17 -28.97 -21.79
N LYS A 99 -4.34 -28.40 -20.92
CA LYS A 99 -4.11 -28.89 -19.55
C LYS A 99 -4.88 -28.02 -18.54
N PRO A 100 -5.52 -28.62 -17.52
CA PRO A 100 -6.13 -27.85 -16.44
C PRO A 100 -5.14 -26.91 -15.77
N ARG A 101 -5.61 -25.71 -15.40
CA ARG A 101 -4.84 -24.70 -14.68
C ARG A 101 -5.07 -24.83 -13.18
N LYS A 102 -4.02 -24.59 -12.37
CA LYS A 102 -4.13 -24.56 -10.91
C LYS A 102 -4.83 -23.27 -10.46
N LEU A 103 -5.69 -23.37 -9.45
CA LEU A 103 -6.28 -22.21 -8.80
C LEU A 103 -5.21 -21.38 -8.08
N LEU A 104 -5.44 -20.08 -8.02
CA LEU A 104 -4.64 -19.13 -7.28
C LEU A 104 -5.10 -19.09 -5.81
N GLU A 105 -4.14 -19.02 -4.90
CA GLU A 105 -4.38 -18.90 -3.47
C GLU A 105 -4.01 -17.50 -2.99
N LEU A 106 -4.67 -17.03 -1.93
CA LEU A 106 -4.23 -15.81 -1.25
C LEU A 106 -2.95 -16.11 -0.47
N ILE A 107 -2.04 -15.14 -0.45
CA ILE A 107 -0.77 -15.25 0.27
C ILE A 107 -0.99 -15.14 1.79
N LYS A 108 -2.01 -14.39 2.20
CA LYS A 108 -2.41 -14.15 3.59
C LYS A 108 -3.90 -14.47 3.77
N GLU A 109 -4.37 -14.40 5.01
CA GLU A 109 -5.79 -14.51 5.32
C GLU A 109 -6.56 -13.33 4.71
N ARG A 110 -7.82 -13.57 4.34
CA ARG A 110 -8.67 -12.54 3.69
C ARG A 110 -8.79 -11.26 4.53
N GLY A 111 -8.83 -11.40 5.85
CA GLY A 111 -8.93 -10.27 6.78
C GLY A 111 -7.73 -9.32 6.73
N THR A 112 -6.56 -9.78 6.25
CA THR A 112 -5.34 -8.98 6.11
C THR A 112 -5.35 -8.08 4.87
N TYR A 113 -6.33 -8.21 3.97
CA TYR A 113 -6.43 -7.39 2.76
C TYR A 113 -7.45 -6.26 2.93
N ARG A 114 -7.21 -5.42 3.93
CA ARG A 114 -7.94 -4.18 4.19
C ARG A 114 -6.97 -3.20 4.83
N VAL A 115 -7.26 -1.92 4.72
CA VAL A 115 -6.51 -0.86 5.40
C VAL A 115 -7.45 -0.18 6.37
N ASP A 116 -7.15 -0.26 7.66
CA ASP A 116 -7.96 0.34 8.72
C ASP A 116 -7.60 1.82 8.91
N GLN A 117 -6.30 2.15 8.80
CA GLN A 117 -5.78 3.50 8.99
C GLN A 117 -4.55 3.78 8.10
N VAL A 118 -4.22 5.05 7.90
CA VAL A 118 -3.03 5.50 7.16
C VAL A 118 -2.16 6.34 8.09
N LEU A 119 -0.85 6.06 8.10
CA LEU A 119 0.15 6.92 8.74
C LEU A 119 1.01 7.58 7.67
N VAL A 120 0.94 8.90 7.55
CA VAL A 120 1.86 9.66 6.70
C VAL A 120 3.11 10.00 7.51
N TYR A 121 4.26 9.48 7.11
CA TYR A 121 5.50 9.55 7.85
C TYR A 121 6.60 10.26 7.06
N PRO A 122 7.11 11.42 7.52
CA PRO A 122 8.24 12.09 6.88
C PRO A 122 9.49 11.23 6.90
N TRP A 123 10.05 10.93 5.73
CA TRP A 123 11.23 10.07 5.61
C TRP A 123 12.17 10.60 4.54
N ALA A 124 13.21 11.33 4.96
CA ALA A 124 14.20 11.95 4.09
C ALA A 124 15.04 10.95 3.27
N HIS A 125 15.15 9.68 3.69
CA HIS A 125 16.11 8.75 3.12
C HIS A 125 15.69 8.11 1.78
N LEU A 126 14.48 8.37 1.24
CA LEU A 126 14.09 7.82 -0.08
C LEU A 126 14.70 8.61 -1.23
N SER A 127 15.07 9.87 -1.01
CA SER A 127 15.67 10.72 -2.04
C SER A 127 17.00 11.33 -1.62
N LYS A 128 17.78 11.70 -2.63
CA LYS A 128 19.02 12.48 -2.52
C LYS A 128 18.81 13.95 -2.91
N PHE A 129 17.58 14.30 -3.32
CA PHE A 129 17.23 15.60 -3.92
C PHE A 129 16.10 16.27 -3.11
N LEU A 130 16.23 16.24 -1.78
CA LEU A 130 15.25 16.77 -0.84
C LEU A 130 15.10 18.28 -0.95
#